data_AF-A0A937DTW3-F1
#
_entry.id   AF-A0A937DTW3-F1
#
_cell.length_a   1.000
_cell.length_b   1.000
_cell.length_c   1.000
_cell.angle_alpha   90.00
_cell.angle_beta   90.00
_cell.angle_gamma   90.00
#
_symmetry.space_group_name_H-M   'P 1'
#
loop_
_entity.id
_entity.type
_entity.pdbx_description
1 polymer ?
#
loop_
_entity_poly.entity_id
_entity_poly.type
_entity_poly.pdbx_seq_one_letter_code
_entity_poly.pdbx_strand_id
1 'polypeptide(L)'
;MSDSALLGGISPYLVLGQADDGGHPIVETARVLHDLIVTFPLQGHYSVRTVEDECGPAIHCAFERRLDADQLARAVGAIEVARYEGYRSERAFFVDERLTNTIRRTLERRRAKSGGALTFRQREPGA
;
A
#
# COMPACT_ATOMS: atom_id res chain seq x y z
N MET A 1 -19.96 -10.22 -25.48
CA MET A 1 -20.68 -9.97 -24.22
C MET A 1 -19.65 -9.42 -23.24
N SER A 2 -19.60 -8.10 -23.11
CA SER A 2 -18.54 -7.39 -22.38
C SER A 2 -19.09 -6.90 -21.05
N ASP A 3 -18.64 -7.53 -19.97
CA ASP A 3 -18.93 -7.18 -18.56
C ASP A 3 -18.25 -5.88 -18.10
N SER A 4 -18.11 -4.90 -18.99
CA SER A 4 -17.47 -3.61 -18.68
C SER A 4 -18.44 -2.59 -18.06
N ALA A 5 -19.71 -2.94 -17.86
CA ALA A 5 -20.77 -2.00 -17.51
C ALA A 5 -21.07 -1.85 -15.99
N LEU A 6 -20.34 -2.52 -15.08
CA LEU A 6 -20.59 -2.42 -13.63
C LEU A 6 -19.50 -1.69 -12.82
N LEU A 7 -18.40 -1.25 -13.44
CA LEU A 7 -17.32 -0.54 -12.74
C LEU A 7 -17.46 0.99 -12.72
N GLY A 8 -18.61 1.53 -13.16
CA GLY A 8 -18.87 2.97 -13.30
C GLY A 8 -19.44 3.68 -12.05
N GLY A 9 -19.33 3.12 -10.84
CA GLY A 9 -20.07 3.64 -9.68
C GLY A 9 -19.28 4.47 -8.67
N ILE A 10 -17.97 4.21 -8.49
CA ILE A 10 -17.19 4.83 -7.41
C ILE A 10 -15.77 5.07 -7.91
N SER A 11 -15.40 6.34 -8.17
CA SER A 11 -13.99 6.69 -8.37
C SER A 11 -13.21 6.32 -7.09
N PRO A 12 -12.19 5.44 -7.17
CA PRO A 12 -11.46 4.98 -5.99
C PRO A 12 -10.56 6.10 -5.42
N TYR A 13 -10.09 5.88 -4.19
CA TYR A 13 -9.06 6.70 -3.55
C TYR A 13 -7.69 6.16 -3.99
N LEU A 14 -6.89 7.00 -4.65
CA LEU A 14 -5.61 6.60 -5.20
C LEU A 14 -4.45 7.08 -4.30
N VAL A 15 -3.54 6.17 -4.01
CA VAL A 15 -2.21 6.47 -3.50
C VAL A 15 -1.20 6.08 -4.57
N LEU A 16 -0.51 7.06 -5.13
CA LEU A 16 0.40 6.93 -6.27
C LEU A 16 1.86 6.94 -5.78
N GLY A 17 2.62 5.93 -6.17
CA GLY A 17 4.08 5.93 -6.01
C GLY A 17 4.75 6.15 -7.35
N GLN A 18 5.33 7.33 -7.60
CA GLN A 18 6.07 7.59 -8.83
C GLN A 18 7.52 7.14 -8.66
N ALA A 19 8.05 6.34 -9.59
CA ALA A 19 9.46 6.01 -9.58
C ALA A 19 10.28 7.24 -10.00
N ASP A 20 11.36 7.52 -9.27
CA ASP A 20 12.41 8.39 -9.78
C ASP A 20 13.17 7.64 -10.87
N ASP A 21 13.67 8.38 -11.87
CA ASP A 21 14.24 7.93 -13.14
C ASP A 21 15.47 6.99 -12.98
N GLY A 22 15.92 6.78 -11.73
CA GLY A 22 17.08 6.01 -11.33
C GLY A 22 16.97 4.48 -11.42
N GLY A 23 15.92 3.93 -12.05
CA GLY A 23 15.83 2.50 -12.35
C GLY A 23 15.64 1.59 -11.13
N HIS A 24 15.07 2.11 -10.03
CA HIS A 24 14.74 1.29 -8.86
C HIS A 24 13.73 0.18 -9.22
N PRO A 25 13.80 -1.01 -8.60
CA PRO A 25 12.91 -2.12 -8.93
C PRO A 25 11.49 -1.83 -8.43
N ILE A 26 10.71 -1.12 -9.25
CA ILE A 26 9.32 -0.74 -8.98
C ILE A 26 8.45 -1.95 -8.61
N VAL A 27 8.74 -3.11 -9.20
CA VAL A 27 8.09 -4.38 -8.90
C VAL A 27 8.38 -4.84 -7.47
N GLU A 28 9.61 -4.66 -6.98
CA GLU A 28 9.97 -5.00 -5.61
C GLU A 28 9.30 -4.06 -4.61
N THR A 29 9.27 -2.76 -4.94
CA THR A 29 8.54 -1.76 -4.13
C THR A 29 7.05 -2.08 -4.10
N ALA A 30 6.42 -2.43 -5.23
CA ALA A 30 5.01 -2.81 -5.28
C ALA A 30 4.71 -4.05 -4.43
N ARG A 31 5.60 -5.05 -4.42
CA ARG A 31 5.49 -6.24 -3.55
C ARG A 31 5.56 -5.85 -2.08
N VAL A 32 6.53 -5.02 -1.70
CA VAL A 32 6.71 -4.56 -0.31
C VAL A 32 5.54 -3.68 0.14
N LEU A 33 4.96 -2.87 -0.75
CA LEU A 33 3.74 -2.11 -0.49
C LEU A 33 2.52 -3.01 -0.29
N HIS A 34 2.34 -4.01 -1.16
CA HIS A 34 1.28 -5.01 -0.98
C HIS A 34 1.41 -5.70 0.39
N ASP A 35 2.62 -6.14 0.75
CA ASP A 35 2.89 -6.77 2.04
C ASP A 35 2.59 -5.83 3.22
N LEU A 36 2.81 -4.52 3.08
CA LEU A 36 2.43 -3.53 4.09
C LEU A 36 0.91 -3.41 4.21
N ILE A 37 0.22 -3.31 3.08
CA ILE A 37 -1.23 -3.11 3.01
C ILE A 37 -1.98 -4.29 3.66
N VAL A 38 -1.54 -5.53 3.45
CA VAL A 38 -2.15 -6.71 4.09
C VAL A 38 -2.01 -6.72 5.62
N THR A 39 -1.15 -5.87 6.21
CA THR A 39 -1.07 -5.71 7.67
C THR A 39 -2.06 -4.70 8.25
N PHE A 40 -2.83 -4.02 7.40
CA PHE A 40 -3.81 -3.02 7.83
C PHE A 40 -5.17 -3.68 8.06
N PRO A 41 -5.94 -3.22 9.06
CA PRO A 41 -7.33 -3.61 9.23
C PRO A 41 -8.20 -2.85 8.21
N LEU A 42 -8.06 -3.19 6.93
CA LEU A 42 -8.78 -2.55 5.83
C LEU A 42 -10.28 -2.80 5.94
N GLN A 43 -11.09 -1.80 5.57
CA GLN A 43 -12.55 -1.87 5.62
C GLN A 43 -13.19 -2.13 4.26
N GLY A 44 -12.46 -1.92 3.17
CA GLY A 44 -12.94 -2.16 1.81
C GLY A 44 -11.93 -2.85 0.91
N HIS A 45 -12.30 -3.01 -0.36
CA HIS A 45 -11.43 -3.61 -1.36
C HIS A 45 -10.28 -2.68 -1.74
N TYR A 46 -9.16 -3.28 -2.13
CA TYR A 46 -8.00 -2.55 -2.66
C TYR A 46 -7.36 -3.30 -3.82
N SER A 47 -6.56 -2.59 -4.63
CA SER A 47 -5.73 -3.17 -5.67
C SER A 47 -4.39 -2.44 -5.76
N VAL A 48 -3.31 -3.19 -5.97
CA VAL A 48 -1.96 -2.64 -6.22
C VAL A 48 -1.54 -3.06 -7.63
N ARG A 49 -1.17 -2.10 -8.47
CA ARG A 49 -0.68 -2.36 -9.83
C ARG A 49 0.52 -1.48 -10.13
N THR A 50 1.50 -2.04 -10.83
CA THR A 50 2.53 -1.26 -11.51
C THR A 50 1.99 -0.85 -12.87
N VAL A 51 2.11 0.42 -13.22
CA VAL A 51 1.71 0.98 -14.50
C VAL A 51 2.88 1.76 -15.09
N GLU A 52 2.84 1.99 -16.39
CA GLU A 52 3.74 2.91 -17.08
C GLU A 52 2.86 4.05 -17.58
N ASP A 53 3.13 5.27 -17.11
CA ASP A 53 2.40 6.48 -17.48
C ASP A 53 3.33 7.49 -18.20
N GLU A 54 2.80 8.66 -18.55
CA GLU A 54 3.55 9.70 -19.27
C GLU A 54 4.74 10.27 -18.47
N CYS A 55 4.74 10.08 -17.15
CA CYS A 55 5.80 10.47 -16.24
C CYS A 55 6.75 9.31 -15.88
N GLY A 56 6.49 8.10 -16.39
CA GLY A 56 7.33 6.92 -16.21
C GLY A 56 6.66 5.79 -15.42
N PRO A 57 7.44 4.84 -14.90
CA PRO A 57 6.91 3.73 -14.12
C PRO A 57 6.30 4.20 -12.79
N ALA A 58 5.02 3.88 -12.56
CA ALA A 58 4.30 4.23 -11.34
C ALA A 58 3.62 3.03 -10.66
N ILE A 59 3.33 3.17 -9.37
CA ILE A 59 2.59 2.19 -8.56
C ILE A 59 1.24 2.81 -8.19
N HIS A 60 0.17 2.21 -8.68
CA HIS A 60 -1.20 2.58 -8.37
C HIS A 60 -1.74 1.70 -7.24
N CYS A 61 -1.96 2.30 -6.08
CA CYS A 61 -2.68 1.68 -4.96
C CYS A 61 -4.08 2.28 -4.88
N ALA A 62 -5.08 1.59 -5.42
CA ALA A 62 -6.47 2.02 -5.42
C ALA A 62 -7.23 1.39 -4.25
N PHE A 63 -8.02 2.20 -3.54
CA PHE A 63 -8.85 1.79 -2.42
C PHE A 63 -10.30 2.20 -2.61
N GLU A 64 -11.22 1.35 -2.18
CA GLU A 64 -12.64 1.67 -2.14
C GLU A 64 -12.95 2.74 -1.08
N ARG A 65 -12.22 2.72 0.05
CA ARG A 65 -12.48 3.57 1.22
C ARG A 65 -11.37 4.59 1.44
N ARG A 66 -11.75 5.83 1.75
CA ARG A 66 -10.80 6.92 2.07
C ARG A 66 -9.88 6.59 3.23
N LEU A 67 -10.45 6.00 4.30
CA LEU A 67 -9.71 5.69 5.51
C LEU A 67 -8.58 4.69 5.26
N ASP A 68 -8.81 3.74 4.34
CA ASP A 68 -7.81 2.73 3.96
C ASP A 68 -6.67 3.38 3.16
N ALA A 69 -7.01 4.27 2.21
CA ALA A 69 -6.01 5.08 1.51
C ALA A 69 -5.22 6.00 2.45
N ASP A 70 -5.88 6.63 3.43
CA ASP A 70 -5.24 7.49 4.43
C ASP A 70 -4.26 6.72 5.32
N GLN A 71 -4.57 5.46 5.67
CA GLN A 71 -3.66 4.59 6.42
C GLN A 71 -2.38 4.32 5.63
N LEU A 72 -2.50 3.95 4.35
CA LEU A 72 -1.33 3.75 3.50
C LEU A 72 -0.53 5.04 3.34
N ALA A 73 -1.21 6.15 3.01
CA ALA A 73 -0.56 7.45 2.81
C ALA A 73 0.27 7.87 4.03
N ARG A 74 -0.26 7.72 5.25
CA ARG A 74 0.48 7.99 6.48
C ARG A 74 1.68 7.07 6.67
N ALA A 75 1.54 5.79 6.30
CA ALA A 75 2.60 4.81 6.48
C ALA A 75 3.78 5.02 5.51
N VAL A 76 3.51 5.49 4.29
CA VAL A 76 4.54 5.76 3.27
C VAL A 76 4.98 7.23 3.25
N GLY A 77 4.38 8.09 4.08
CA GLY A 77 4.67 9.52 4.08
C GLY A 77 4.19 10.24 2.82
N ALA A 78 3.15 9.72 2.15
CA ALA A 78 2.58 10.37 0.98
C ALA A 78 1.99 11.72 1.36
N ILE A 79 2.30 12.73 0.55
CA ILE A 79 1.73 14.05 0.64
C ILE A 79 0.50 14.13 -0.27
N GLU A 80 -0.48 14.94 0.11
CA GLU A 80 -1.62 15.23 -0.76
C GLU A 80 -1.11 16.06 -1.94
N VAL A 81 -1.20 15.50 -3.15
CA VAL A 81 -0.69 16.15 -4.37
C VAL A 81 -1.87 16.40 -5.29
N ALA A 82 -1.89 17.59 -5.86
CA ALA A 82 -3.02 18.12 -6.62
C ALA A 82 -3.44 17.22 -7.80
N ARG A 83 -4.74 16.87 -7.79
CA ARG A 83 -5.63 16.41 -8.88
C ARG A 83 -5.00 16.00 -10.23
N TYR A 84 -4.92 14.70 -10.52
CA TYR A 84 -5.17 14.18 -11.88
C TYR A 84 -6.69 14.09 -12.18
N GLU A 85 -7.07 14.33 -13.44
CA GLU A 85 -8.44 14.09 -13.92
C GLU A 85 -8.81 12.60 -13.82
N GLY A 86 -9.93 12.29 -13.13
CA GLY A 86 -10.50 10.93 -13.07
C GLY A 86 -10.64 10.30 -11.68
N TYR A 87 -10.01 10.85 -10.63
CA TYR A 87 -10.05 10.30 -9.26
C TYR A 87 -10.61 11.28 -8.21
N ARG A 88 -11.20 10.78 -7.11
CA ARG A 88 -11.85 11.59 -6.04
C ARG A 88 -10.86 12.29 -5.10
N SER A 89 -9.69 11.71 -4.89
CA SER A 89 -8.54 12.32 -4.20
C SER A 89 -7.28 11.55 -4.54
N GLU A 90 -6.16 12.24 -4.71
CA GLU A 90 -4.87 11.65 -5.03
C GLU A 90 -3.83 12.05 -3.99
N ARG A 91 -3.00 11.08 -3.60
CA ARG A 91 -1.85 11.28 -2.73
C ARG A 91 -0.65 10.66 -3.41
N ALA A 92 0.43 11.42 -3.54
CA ALA A 92 1.62 10.94 -4.22
C ALA A 92 2.81 10.85 -3.26
N PHE A 93 3.69 9.90 -3.52
CA PHE A 93 4.99 9.77 -2.90
C PHE A 93 6.01 9.37 -3.96
N PHE A 94 7.28 9.69 -3.71
CA PHE A 94 8.38 9.24 -4.56
C PHE A 94 8.89 7.89 -4.08
N VAL A 95 9.07 6.97 -5.02
CA VAL A 95 9.67 5.66 -4.77
C VAL A 95 11.18 5.80 -4.81
N ASP A 96 11.80 5.74 -3.64
CA ASP A 96 13.25 5.66 -3.47
C ASP A 96 13.66 4.47 -2.59
N GLU A 97 14.97 4.20 -2.52
CA GLU A 97 15.53 3.14 -1.70
C GLU A 97 15.25 3.35 -0.19
N ARG A 98 15.22 4.62 0.24
CA ARG A 98 14.97 4.98 1.64
C ARG A 98 13.56 4.62 2.08
N LEU A 99 12.57 4.85 1.24
CA LEU A 99 11.18 4.49 1.47
C LEU A 99 11.02 2.98 1.50
N THR A 100 11.62 2.27 0.54
CA THR A 100 11.59 0.81 0.49
C THR A 100 12.13 0.21 1.79
N ASN A 101 13.26 0.74 2.29
CA ASN A 101 13.85 0.33 3.56
C ASN A 101 12.97 0.71 4.78
N THR A 102 12.28 1.85 4.72
CA THR A 102 11.36 2.28 5.78
C THR A 102 10.13 1.37 5.88
N ILE A 103 9.58 0.95 4.74
CA ILE A 103 8.46 0.02 4.70
C ILE A 103 8.88 -1.34 5.25
N ARG A 104 10.06 -1.85 4.85
CA ARG A 104 10.61 -3.11 5.38
C ARG A 104 10.74 -3.10 6.90
N ARG A 105 11.34 -2.04 7.46
CA ARG A 105 11.46 -1.89 8.93
C ARG A 105 10.11 -1.81 9.62
N THR A 106 9.12 -1.18 8.98
CA THR A 106 7.75 -1.10 9.51
C THR A 106 7.09 -2.48 9.53
N LEU A 107 7.27 -3.28 8.47
CA LEU A 107 6.83 -4.67 8.40
C LEU A 107 7.46 -5.54 9.48
N GLU A 108 8.77 -5.44 9.69
CA GLU A 108 9.48 -6.18 10.74
C GLU A 108 8.93 -5.87 12.13
N ARG A 109 8.73 -4.57 12.44
CA ARG A 109 8.15 -4.15 13.72
C ARG A 109 6.73 -4.67 13.92
N ARG A 110 5.90 -4.64 12.87
CA ARG A 110 4.52 -5.14 12.93
C ARG A 110 4.48 -6.65 13.10
N ARG A 111 5.33 -7.39 12.39
CA ARG A 111 5.49 -8.85 12.56
C ARG A 111 5.96 -9.20 13.98
N ALA A 112 6.93 -8.47 14.54
CA ALA A 112 7.39 -8.67 15.91
C ALA A 112 6.26 -8.40 16.95
N LYS A 113 5.41 -7.40 16.69
CA LYS A 113 4.28 -7.08 17.56
C LYS A 113 3.15 -8.12 17.48
N SER A 114 2.90 -8.70 16.30
CA SER A 114 1.93 -9.79 16.13
C SER A 114 2.47 -11.14 16.64
N GLY A 115 3.79 -11.36 16.60
CA GLY A 115 4.46 -12.55 17.14
C GLY A 115 4.66 -12.55 18.66
N GLY A 116 4.53 -11.40 19.32
CA GLY A 116 4.65 -11.28 20.78
C GLY A 116 3.41 -11.70 21.59
N ALA A 117 2.29 -12.04 20.94
CA ALA A 117 1.04 -12.43 21.60
C ALA A 117 0.88 -13.95 21.83
N LEU A 118 1.88 -14.76 21.48
CA LEU A 118 1.89 -16.21 21.74
C LEU A 118 2.95 -16.54 22.80
N THR A 119 2.75 -16.04 24.02
CA THR A 119 3.41 -16.65 25.19
C THR A 119 2.74 -18.00 25.44
N PHE A 120 3.33 -19.05 24.88
CA PHE A 120 2.99 -20.44 25.16
C PHE A 120 3.16 -20.65 26.68
N ARG A 121 2.06 -20.70 27.44
CA ARG A 121 2.09 -21.20 28.81
C ARG A 121 2.31 -22.70 28.74
N GLN A 122 3.56 -23.11 28.82
CA GLN A 122 3.93 -24.50 29.05
C GLN A 122 3.44 -24.87 30.45
N ARG A 123 2.37 -25.67 30.51
CA ARG A 123 1.84 -26.25 31.74
C ARG A 123 2.80 -27.37 32.13
N GLU A 124 3.50 -27.22 33.25
CA GLU A 124 4.31 -28.31 33.80
C GLU A 124 3.40 -29.48 34.21
N PRO A 125 3.74 -30.73 33.88
CA PRO A 125 3.05 -31.88 34.43
C PRO A 125 3.53 -32.10 35.88
N GLY A 126 2.59 -32.04 36.81
CA GLY A 126 2.83 -32.31 38.24
C GLY A 126 3.30 -33.73 38.49
N ALA A 127 4.17 -33.84 39.50
CA ALA A 127 4.68 -35.07 40.10
C ALA A 127 3.60 -35.85 40.86
#